data_AF-A0A3N5IJT8-F1
#
_entry.id   AF-A0A3N5IJT8-F1
#
_cell.length_a   1.000
_cell.length_b   1.000
_cell.length_c   1.000
_cell.angle_alpha   90.00
_cell.angle_beta   90.00
_cell.angle_gamma   90.00
#
_symmetry.space_group_name_H-M   'P 1'
#
loop_
_entity.id
_entity.type
_entity.pdbx_description
1 polymer ?
#
loop_
_entity_poly.entity_id
_entity_poly.type
_entity_poly.pdbx_seq_one_letter_code
_entity_poly.pdbx_strand_id
1 'polypeptide(L)'
;RTVPSVAYELGNLRFSAGQYAAARAAYDVALQRGATGVIAAMARAGVARTWEAERDFARAAEAYGALATSLEPRSFLYEDALVDQARALELSGKKAEAVVIYQKILKELPTAKRSDDVRSRLASLGIAVP
;
A
#
# COMPACT_ATOMS: atom_id res chain seq x y z
N ARG A 1 7.37 5.66 -24.77
CA ARG A 1 7.48 5.36 -23.32
C ARG A 1 8.45 6.36 -22.70
N THR A 2 8.10 7.01 -21.59
CA THR A 2 8.95 7.99 -20.89
C THR A 2 9.93 7.29 -19.94
N VAL A 3 11.01 7.95 -19.53
CA VAL A 3 11.97 7.36 -18.56
C VAL A 3 11.27 6.85 -17.27
N PRO A 4 10.32 7.58 -16.65
CA PRO A 4 9.58 7.07 -15.50
C PRO A 4 8.76 5.81 -15.78
N SER A 5 8.11 5.72 -16.93
CA SER A 5 7.31 4.53 -17.28
C SER A 5 8.18 3.31 -17.58
N VAL A 6 9.34 3.49 -18.22
CA VAL A 6 10.34 2.41 -18.38
C VAL A 6 10.85 1.91 -17.03
N ALA A 7 11.20 2.83 -16.12
CA ALA A 7 11.72 2.47 -14.81
C ALA A 7 10.66 1.74 -13.96
N TYR A 8 9.40 2.19 -14.01
CA TYR A 8 8.28 1.51 -13.36
C TYR A 8 8.10 0.07 -13.87
N GLU A 9 8.10 -0.12 -15.19
CA GLU A 9 7.96 -1.46 -15.78
C GLU A 9 9.15 -2.37 -15.46
N LEU A 10 10.37 -1.83 -15.46
CA LEU A 10 11.54 -2.58 -15.00
C LEU A 10 11.37 -3.04 -13.55
N GLY A 11 10.81 -2.18 -12.69
CA GLY A 11 10.44 -2.53 -11.32
C GLY A 11 9.48 -3.72 -11.29
N ASN A 12 8.43 -3.70 -12.11
CA ASN A 12 7.47 -4.82 -12.19
C ASN A 12 8.10 -6.14 -12.67
N LEU A 13 9.00 -6.07 -13.66
CA LEU A 13 9.72 -7.26 -14.15
C LEU A 13 10.61 -7.85 -13.05
N ARG A 14 11.37 -6.99 -12.35
CA ARG A 14 12.23 -7.41 -11.24
C ARG A 14 11.42 -7.95 -10.06
N PHE A 15 10.29 -7.33 -9.75
CA PHE A 15 9.37 -7.82 -8.71
C PHE A 15 8.89 -9.23 -9.03
N SER A 16 8.44 -9.44 -10.27
CA SER A 16 7.97 -10.76 -10.75
C SER A 16 9.07 -11.82 -10.74
N ALA A 17 10.33 -11.42 -10.88
CA ALA A 17 11.51 -12.27 -10.76
C ALA A 17 11.98 -12.49 -9.30
N GLY A 18 11.26 -11.99 -8.30
CA GLY A 18 11.63 -12.08 -6.88
C GLY A 18 12.80 -11.18 -6.47
N GLN A 19 13.25 -10.28 -7.35
CA GLN A 19 14.37 -9.37 -7.11
C GLN A 19 13.89 -8.09 -6.40
N TYR A 20 13.33 -8.23 -5.20
CA TYR A 20 12.58 -7.16 -4.53
C TYR A 20 13.38 -5.89 -4.27
N ALA A 21 14.63 -6.00 -3.80
CA ALA A 21 15.51 -4.84 -3.63
C ALA A 21 15.81 -4.13 -4.96
N ALA A 22 16.07 -4.88 -6.03
CA ALA A 22 16.32 -4.30 -7.36
C ALA A 22 15.04 -3.72 -7.97
N ALA A 23 13.87 -4.27 -7.65
CA ALA A 23 12.57 -3.76 -8.03
C ALA A 23 12.29 -2.40 -7.35
N ARG A 24 12.54 -2.29 -6.03
CA ARG A 24 12.46 -1.00 -5.31
C ARG A 24 13.29 0.06 -5.97
N ALA A 25 14.56 -0.23 -6.22
CA ALA A 25 15.46 0.73 -6.84
C ALA A 25 14.92 1.24 -8.19
N ALA A 26 14.27 0.38 -8.98
CA ALA A 26 13.68 0.78 -10.25
C ALA A 26 12.41 1.64 -10.06
N TYR A 27 11.55 1.32 -9.09
CA TYR A 27 10.43 2.17 -8.72
C TYR A 27 10.88 3.55 -8.20
N ASP A 28 11.92 3.60 -7.37
CA ASP A 28 12.50 4.84 -6.85
C ASP A 28 13.08 5.68 -7.99
N VAL A 29 13.74 5.07 -8.98
CA VAL A 29 14.18 5.76 -10.19
C VAL A 29 12.99 6.35 -10.95
N ALA A 30 11.86 5.65 -11.07
CA ALA A 30 10.68 6.21 -11.71
C ALA A 30 10.22 7.49 -11.00
N LEU A 31 10.17 7.48 -9.67
CA LEU A 31 9.80 8.63 -8.84
C LEU A 31 10.81 9.79 -8.99
N GLN A 32 12.11 9.50 -8.87
CA GLN A 32 13.18 10.49 -9.01
C GLN A 32 13.24 11.13 -10.41
N ARG A 33 12.81 10.40 -11.44
CA ARG A 33 12.76 10.90 -12.83
C ARG A 33 11.46 11.62 -13.17
N GLY A 34 10.65 11.96 -12.16
CA GLY A 34 9.46 12.79 -12.33
C GLY A 34 8.20 12.01 -12.70
N ALA A 35 8.06 10.76 -12.23
CA ALA A 35 6.75 10.10 -12.27
C ALA A 35 5.70 10.98 -11.58
N THR A 36 4.56 11.15 -12.22
CA THR A 36 3.38 11.85 -11.68
C THR A 36 2.11 11.02 -11.86
N GLY A 37 1.02 11.45 -11.23
CA GLY A 37 -0.29 10.82 -11.34
C GLY A 37 -0.25 9.31 -11.05
N VAL A 38 -0.89 8.54 -11.92
CA VAL A 38 -1.05 7.09 -11.75
C VAL A 38 0.30 6.35 -11.71
N ILE A 39 1.28 6.75 -12.54
CA ILE A 39 2.60 6.09 -12.53
C ILE A 39 3.30 6.29 -11.18
N ALA A 40 3.24 7.49 -10.61
CA ALA A 40 3.84 7.75 -9.29
C ALA A 40 3.16 6.93 -8.19
N ALA A 41 1.83 6.88 -8.20
CA ALA A 41 1.07 6.09 -7.23
C ALA A 41 1.38 4.59 -7.35
N MET A 42 1.43 4.05 -8.57
CA MET A 42 1.77 2.64 -8.81
C MET A 42 3.22 2.31 -8.43
N ALA A 43 4.17 3.22 -8.69
CA ALA A 43 5.56 3.04 -8.29
C ALA A 43 5.71 3.01 -6.75
N ARG A 44 5.05 3.93 -6.02
CA ARG A 44 5.01 3.92 -4.56
C ARG A 44 4.36 2.65 -4.00
N ALA A 45 3.26 2.20 -4.60
CA ALA A 45 2.65 0.92 -4.26
C ALA A 45 3.60 -0.25 -4.52
N GLY A 46 4.39 -0.18 -5.60
CA GLY A 46 5.44 -1.15 -5.91
C GLY A 46 6.51 -1.21 -4.81
N VAL A 47 6.99 -0.06 -4.34
CA VAL A 47 7.92 0.01 -3.20
C VAL A 47 7.33 -0.66 -1.97
N ALA A 48 6.09 -0.35 -1.59
CA ALA A 48 5.46 -1.00 -0.43
C ALA A 48 5.34 -2.53 -0.59
N ARG A 49 4.88 -2.99 -1.76
CA ARG A 49 4.75 -4.42 -2.09
C ARG A 49 6.07 -5.19 -2.00
N THR A 50 7.19 -4.56 -2.37
CA THR A 50 8.50 -5.25 -2.27
C THR A 50 8.91 -5.51 -0.82
N TRP A 51 8.65 -4.58 0.11
CA TRP A 51 8.95 -4.79 1.53
C TRP A 51 8.07 -5.90 2.09
N GLU A 52 6.80 -5.90 1.69
CA GLU A 52 5.86 -6.93 2.07
C GLU A 52 6.28 -8.31 1.56
N ALA A 53 6.74 -8.41 0.31
CA ALA A 53 7.21 -9.65 -0.28
C ALA A 53 8.49 -10.20 0.40
N GLU A 54 9.31 -9.31 0.95
CA GLU A 54 10.44 -9.66 1.82
C GLU A 54 10.04 -9.94 3.28
N ARG A 55 8.74 -9.87 3.60
CA ARG A 55 8.17 -10.00 4.94
C ARG A 55 8.63 -8.94 5.94
N ASP A 56 9.18 -7.83 5.46
CA ASP A 56 9.42 -6.64 6.27
C ASP A 56 8.13 -5.84 6.38
N PHE A 57 7.20 -6.36 7.19
CA PHE A 57 5.86 -5.80 7.32
C PHE A 57 5.85 -4.41 7.96
N ALA A 58 6.87 -4.08 8.78
CA ALA A 58 7.02 -2.75 9.36
C ALA A 58 7.30 -1.71 8.26
N ARG A 59 8.30 -1.95 7.40
CA ARG A 59 8.59 -1.06 6.27
C ARG A 59 7.48 -1.04 5.22
N ALA A 60 6.80 -2.17 5.02
CA ALA A 60 5.63 -2.23 4.14
C ALA A 60 4.51 -1.31 4.65
N ALA A 61 4.17 -1.38 5.94
CA ALA A 61 3.15 -0.53 6.55
C ALA A 61 3.48 0.96 6.41
N GLU A 62 4.74 1.34 6.67
CA GLU A 62 5.20 2.73 6.50
C GLU A 62 5.05 3.20 5.05
N ALA A 63 5.46 2.36 4.08
CA ALA A 63 5.39 2.70 2.67
C ALA A 63 3.94 2.78 2.15
N TYR A 64 3.04 1.88 2.58
CA TYR A 64 1.62 1.99 2.26
C TYR A 64 0.97 3.21 2.91
N GLY A 65 1.33 3.56 4.14
CA GLY A 65 0.84 4.76 4.82
C GLY A 65 1.31 6.06 4.12
N ALA A 66 2.56 6.09 3.65
CA ALA A 66 3.08 7.20 2.85
C ALA A 66 2.36 7.31 1.50
N LEU A 67 2.06 6.18 0.85
CA LEU A 67 1.22 6.15 -0.35
C LEU A 67 -0.17 6.71 -0.06
N ALA A 68 -0.87 6.22 0.96
CA ALA A 68 -2.21 6.67 1.31
C ALA A 68 -2.24 8.18 1.59
N THR A 69 -1.25 8.71 2.32
CA THR A 69 -1.10 10.16 2.56
C THR A 69 -0.92 10.98 1.29
N SER A 70 -0.33 10.38 0.24
CA SER A 70 -0.13 11.05 -1.05
C SER A 70 -1.34 11.02 -1.99
N LEU A 71 -2.42 10.34 -1.59
CA LEU A 71 -3.60 10.11 -2.42
C LEU A 71 -4.82 10.85 -1.86
N GLU A 72 -5.67 11.32 -2.76
CA GLU A 72 -7.00 11.80 -2.39
C GLU A 72 -7.94 10.61 -2.11
N PRO A 73 -8.95 10.75 -1.23
CA PRO A 73 -9.88 9.67 -0.92
C PRO A 73 -10.62 9.07 -2.12
N ARG A 74 -10.86 9.88 -3.16
CA ARG A 74 -11.48 9.45 -4.42
C ARG A 74 -10.54 8.68 -5.36
N SER A 75 -9.25 8.61 -5.04
CA SER A 75 -8.29 7.85 -5.83
C SER A 75 -8.64 6.37 -5.78
N PHE A 76 -8.58 5.70 -6.93
CA PHE A 76 -8.87 4.27 -7.01
C PHE A 76 -7.92 3.40 -6.17
N LEU A 77 -6.74 3.92 -5.79
CA LEU A 77 -5.75 3.23 -4.94
C LEU A 77 -5.86 3.58 -3.46
N TYR A 78 -6.69 4.55 -3.07
CA TYR A 78 -6.71 5.02 -1.68
C TYR A 78 -7.20 3.93 -0.73
N GLU A 79 -8.29 3.26 -1.10
CA GLU A 79 -8.83 2.12 -0.34
C GLU A 79 -7.79 1.01 -0.20
N ASP A 80 -7.18 0.57 -1.31
CA ASP A 80 -6.20 -0.50 -1.31
C ASP A 80 -4.96 -0.14 -0.47
N ALA A 81 -4.45 1.09 -0.57
CA ALA A 81 -3.32 1.55 0.22
C ALA A 81 -3.61 1.51 1.72
N LEU A 82 -4.80 1.94 2.16
CA LEU A 82 -5.19 1.86 3.57
C LEU A 82 -5.36 0.42 4.04
N VAL A 83 -5.99 -0.44 3.23
CA VAL A 83 -6.19 -1.85 3.62
C VAL A 83 -4.87 -2.58 3.71
N ASP A 84 -3.96 -2.36 2.76
CA ASP A 84 -2.63 -2.95 2.77
C ASP A 84 -1.76 -2.40 3.90
N GLN A 85 -1.86 -1.11 4.22
CA GLN A 85 -1.24 -0.54 5.42
C GLN A 85 -1.73 -1.26 6.68
N ALA A 86 -3.04 -1.34 6.89
CA ALA A 86 -3.62 -1.95 8.08
C ALA A 86 -3.21 -3.42 8.22
N ARG A 87 -3.26 -4.17 7.11
CA ARG A 87 -2.84 -5.58 7.08
C ARG A 87 -1.35 -5.75 7.36
N ALA A 88 -0.48 -4.88 6.81
CA ALA A 88 0.95 -4.89 7.12
C ALA A 88 1.22 -4.52 8.59
N LEU A 89 0.46 -3.59 9.18
CA LEU A 89 0.52 -3.30 10.61
C LEU A 89 0.13 -4.53 11.44
N GLU A 90 -0.93 -5.25 11.09
CA GLU A 90 -1.28 -6.51 11.77
C GLU A 90 -0.16 -7.54 11.69
N LEU A 91 0.39 -7.77 10.50
CA LEU A 91 1.46 -8.76 10.26
C LEU A 91 2.78 -8.38 10.95
N SER A 92 3.02 -7.09 11.19
CA SER A 92 4.15 -6.60 12.01
C SER A 92 3.90 -6.64 13.51
N GLY A 93 2.71 -7.09 13.95
CA GLY A 93 2.31 -7.16 15.36
C GLY A 93 1.73 -5.86 15.93
N LYS A 94 1.67 -4.79 15.14
CA LYS A 94 1.13 -3.47 15.51
C LYS A 94 -0.39 -3.42 15.39
N LYS A 95 -1.08 -4.37 16.05
CA LYS A 95 -2.54 -4.55 15.94
C LYS A 95 -3.35 -3.31 16.32
N ALA A 96 -2.93 -2.57 17.35
CA ALA A 96 -3.62 -1.35 17.76
C ALA A 96 -3.59 -0.28 16.65
N GLU A 97 -2.44 -0.09 16.00
CA GLU A 97 -2.32 0.82 14.86
C GLU A 97 -3.15 0.33 13.67
N ALA A 98 -3.18 -0.99 13.41
CA ALA A 98 -4.01 -1.57 12.35
C ALA A 98 -5.51 -1.27 12.55
N VAL A 99 -6.01 -1.41 13.78
CA VAL A 99 -7.41 -1.08 14.13
C VAL A 99 -7.74 0.38 13.77
N VAL A 100 -6.84 1.32 14.06
CA VAL A 100 -7.05 2.73 13.72
C VAL A 100 -7.21 2.91 12.20
N ILE A 101 -6.37 2.25 11.40
CA ILE A 101 -6.46 2.35 9.93
C ILE A 101 -7.72 1.66 9.40
N TYR A 102 -8.11 0.51 9.94
CA TYR A 102 -9.37 -0.15 9.56
C TYR A 102 -10.61 0.70 9.88
N GLN A 103 -10.66 1.31 11.06
CA GLN A 103 -11.75 2.23 11.41
C GLN A 103 -11.77 3.47 10.51
N LYS A 104 -10.60 3.98 10.13
CA LYS A 104 -10.47 5.08 9.16
C LYS A 104 -11.12 4.72 7.82
N ILE A 105 -10.90 3.51 7.30
CA ILE A 105 -11.51 3.04 6.04
C ILE A 105 -13.03 3.11 6.13
N LEU A 106 -13.64 2.56 7.17
CA LEU A 106 -15.11 2.55 7.32
C LEU A 106 -15.69 3.95 7.49
N LYS A 107 -14.94 4.87 8.10
CA LYS A 107 -15.35 6.26 8.30
C LYS A 107 -15.26 7.10 7.03
N GLU A 108 -14.14 7.00 6.31
CA GLU A 108 -13.85 7.85 5.15
C GLU A 108 -14.40 7.29 3.84
N LEU A 109 -14.59 5.97 3.79
CA LEU A 109 -15.07 5.25 2.62
C LEU A 109 -16.30 4.40 2.97
N PRO A 110 -17.48 5.00 3.24
CA PRO A 110 -18.69 4.25 3.61
C PRO A 110 -19.15 3.26 2.53
N THR A 111 -18.74 3.47 1.28
CA THR A 111 -19.01 2.62 0.12
C THR A 111 -17.77 1.86 -0.37
N ALA A 112 -16.72 1.73 0.47
CA ALA A 112 -15.53 0.95 0.15
C ALA A 112 -15.92 -0.48 -0.23
N LYS A 113 -15.29 -0.97 -1.30
CA LYS A 113 -15.56 -2.32 -1.83
C LYS A 113 -15.22 -3.41 -0.82
N ARG A 114 -14.25 -3.15 0.04
CA ARG A 114 -13.71 -4.06 1.05
C ARG A 114 -14.24 -3.77 2.45
N SER A 115 -15.33 -3.02 2.59
CA SER A 115 -15.91 -2.69 3.90
C SER A 115 -16.22 -3.95 4.72
N ASP A 116 -16.80 -4.98 4.10
CA ASP A 116 -17.15 -6.24 4.78
C ASP A 116 -15.91 -7.00 5.28
N ASP A 117 -14.84 -7.04 4.47
CA ASP A 117 -13.54 -7.60 4.86
C ASP A 117 -12.97 -6.84 6.05
N VAL A 118 -13.04 -5.50 6.03
CA VAL A 118 -12.54 -4.63 7.09
C VAL A 118 -13.32 -4.85 8.39
N ARG A 119 -14.65 -4.94 8.35
CA ARG A 119 -15.45 -5.25 9.55
C ARG A 119 -15.10 -6.63 10.11
N SER A 120 -14.92 -7.62 9.24
CA SER A 120 -14.53 -8.98 9.62
C SER A 120 -13.15 -9.01 10.29
N ARG A 121 -12.19 -8.22 9.78
CA ARG A 121 -10.85 -8.11 10.39
C ARG A 121 -10.91 -7.43 11.75
N LEU A 122 -11.64 -6.32 11.89
CA LEU A 122 -11.86 -5.66 13.18
C LEU A 122 -12.49 -6.61 14.21
N ALA A 123 -13.51 -7.38 13.82
CA ALA A 123 -14.12 -8.39 14.70
C ALA A 123 -13.11 -9.47 15.13
N SER A 124 -12.25 -9.94 14.22
CA SER A 124 -11.18 -10.90 14.54
C SER A 124 -10.11 -10.34 15.49
N LEU A 125 -9.99 -9.01 15.55
CA LEU A 125 -9.14 -8.27 16.49
C LEU A 125 -9.86 -7.94 17.80
N GLY A 126 -11.10 -8.42 18.01
CA GLY A 126 -11.90 -8.17 19.20
C GLY A 126 -12.58 -6.80 19.23
N ILE A 127 -12.61 -6.09 18.10
CA ILE A 127 -13.28 -4.78 17.99
C ILE A 127 -14.70 -5.00 17.50
N ALA A 128 -15.68 -4.64 18.34
CA ALA A 128 -17.07 -4.59 17.91
C ALA A 128 -17.22 -3.47 16.86
N VAL A 129 -17.82 -3.82 15.73
CA VAL A 129 -18.10 -2.86 14.64
C VAL A 129 -19.61 -2.67 14.60
N PRO A 130 -20.10 -1.41 14.58
CA PRO A 130 -21.53 -1.13 14.43
C PRO A 130 -22.07 -1.54 13.06
#